data_AF-A0A8C5SME2-F1
#
_entry.id   AF-A0A8C5SME2-F1
#
_cell.length_a   1.000
_cell.length_b   1.000
_cell.length_c   1.000
_cell.angle_alpha   90.00
_cell.angle_beta   90.00
_cell.angle_gamma   90.00
#
_symmetry.space_group_name_H-M   'P 1'
#
loop_
_entity.id
_entity.type
_entity.pdbx_description
1 polymer ?
#
loop_
_entity_poly.entity_id
_entity_poly.type
_entity_poly.pdbx_seq_one_letter_code
_entity_poly.pdbx_strand_id
1 'polypeptide(L)'
;MDCKEASAETLYDVLHDIEYRKKWDTNVIETFDIGKLTVNADVGYYAWKCPKPLKNRDVITLRSWLPMGSDYIIMNYSVKHPKYPPRKDMVRAVSIQTGYLIQGKGAKNCSLTYLAQVDPKGSLPKWVVNKSSQFLAPKAMKKMYKACVKYPDWKQKHNPHFKPWLYPEQNPLPSLALSDLSIQHADSLENIDESSLAETKEERAEGSDEDSVN
;
A
#
# COMPACT_ATOMS: atom_id res chain seq x y z
N MET A 1 1.79 16.20 1.04
CA MET A 1 2.73 16.29 -0.09
C MET A 1 2.02 16.97 -1.24
N ASP A 2 2.60 18.02 -1.82
CA ASP A 2 2.06 18.61 -3.05
C ASP A 2 2.60 17.85 -4.28
N CYS A 3 1.70 17.47 -5.17
CA CYS A 3 1.97 16.77 -6.41
C CYS A 3 1.74 17.75 -7.57
N LYS A 4 2.76 18.54 -7.91
CA LYS A 4 2.75 19.39 -9.11
C LYS A 4 2.93 18.46 -10.30
N GLU A 5 2.16 18.53 -11.38
CA GLU A 5 2.21 17.60 -12.54
C GLU A 5 1.47 16.26 -12.40
N ALA A 6 0.73 16.03 -11.32
CA ALA A 6 -0.18 14.89 -11.22
C ALA A 6 -1.59 15.37 -10.87
N SER A 7 -2.58 14.98 -11.68
CA SER A 7 -3.99 15.22 -11.36
C SER A 7 -4.44 14.33 -10.19
N ALA A 8 -5.51 14.74 -9.52
CA ALA A 8 -6.09 13.96 -8.42
C ALA A 8 -6.57 12.58 -8.91
N GLU A 9 -7.15 12.51 -10.10
CA GLU A 9 -7.59 11.29 -10.77
C GLU A 9 -6.43 10.33 -11.04
N THR A 10 -5.29 10.87 -11.50
CA THR A 10 -4.10 10.06 -11.80
C THR A 10 -3.54 9.45 -10.53
N LEU A 11 -3.45 10.23 -9.45
CA LEU A 11 -3.00 9.73 -8.16
C LEU A 11 -3.98 8.71 -7.57
N TYR A 12 -5.29 8.94 -7.74
CA TYR A 12 -6.34 8.00 -7.32
C TYR A 12 -6.22 6.67 -8.06
N ASP A 13 -6.01 6.70 -9.38
CA ASP A 13 -5.77 5.50 -10.17
C ASP A 13 -4.51 4.74 -9.74
N VAL A 14 -3.39 5.44 -9.50
CA VAL A 14 -2.14 4.81 -9.06
C VAL A 14 -2.26 4.12 -7.70
N LEU A 15 -3.09 4.64 -6.80
CA LEU A 15 -3.34 4.03 -5.50
C LEU A 15 -4.22 2.78 -5.58
N HIS A 16 -5.10 2.70 -6.59
CA HIS A 16 -5.98 1.55 -6.80
C HIS A 16 -5.38 0.46 -7.69
N ASP A 17 -4.53 0.81 -8.65
CA ASP A 17 -3.99 -0.14 -9.63
C ASP A 17 -2.93 -1.06 -9.00
N ILE A 18 -3.36 -2.23 -8.53
CA ILE A 18 -2.51 -3.25 -7.91
C ILE A 18 -1.52 -3.87 -8.89
N GLU A 19 -1.88 -3.95 -10.17
CA GLU A 19 -0.95 -4.40 -11.22
C GLU A 19 0.19 -3.39 -11.35
N TYR A 20 -0.14 -2.11 -11.41
CA TYR A 20 0.87 -1.05 -11.45
C TYR A 20 1.69 -0.96 -10.16
N ARG A 21 1.08 -1.26 -9.00
CA ARG A 21 1.79 -1.27 -7.71
C ARG A 21 3.05 -2.13 -7.76
N LYS A 22 2.99 -3.31 -8.39
CA LYS A 22 4.14 -4.22 -8.57
C LYS A 22 5.26 -3.61 -9.42
N LYS A 23 4.95 -2.62 -10.27
CA LYS A 23 5.92 -1.96 -11.14
C LYS A 23 6.75 -0.89 -10.43
N TRP A 24 6.13 -0.12 -9.54
CA TRP A 24 6.79 1.04 -8.92
C TRP A 24 7.15 0.82 -7.44
N ASP A 25 6.45 -0.07 -6.73
CA ASP A 25 6.75 -0.39 -5.34
C ASP A 25 7.77 -1.53 -5.27
N THR A 26 9.05 -1.16 -5.14
CA THR A 26 10.16 -2.13 -5.07
C THR A 26 10.13 -3.02 -3.83
N ASN A 27 9.34 -2.67 -2.82
CA ASN A 27 9.26 -3.43 -1.58
C ASN A 27 8.16 -4.49 -1.62
N VAL A 28 7.22 -4.41 -2.57
CA VAL A 28 6.19 -5.44 -2.76
C VAL A 28 6.84 -6.81 -3.01
N ILE A 29 6.40 -7.79 -2.24
CA ILE A 29 6.64 -9.21 -2.51
C ILE A 29 5.44 -9.75 -3.28
N GLU A 30 4.24 -9.48 -2.75
CA GLU A 30 3.00 -10.01 -3.27
C GLU A 30 1.85 -9.06 -2.90
N THR A 31 0.90 -8.88 -3.81
CA THR A 31 -0.29 -8.07 -3.59
C THR A 31 -1.40 -8.49 -4.55
N PHE A 32 -2.62 -8.63 -4.02
CA PHE A 32 -3.83 -8.98 -4.77
C PHE A 32 -5.08 -8.70 -3.94
N ASP A 33 -6.20 -8.44 -4.61
CA ASP A 33 -7.51 -8.37 -3.96
C ASP A 33 -8.11 -9.77 -3.79
N ILE A 34 -8.73 -10.03 -2.65
CA ILE A 34 -9.31 -11.31 -2.26
C ILE A 34 -10.79 -11.38 -2.67
N GLY A 35 -11.54 -10.31 -2.42
CA GLY A 35 -12.98 -10.28 -2.66
C GLY A 35 -13.60 -8.93 -2.34
N LYS A 36 -14.80 -8.67 -2.88
CA LYS A 36 -15.52 -7.40 -2.71
C LYS A 36 -16.63 -7.53 -1.66
N LEU A 37 -16.80 -6.51 -0.84
CA LEU A 37 -17.89 -6.38 0.14
C LEU A 37 -19.03 -5.53 -0.42
N THR A 38 -18.69 -4.42 -1.08
CA THR A 38 -19.62 -3.50 -1.74
C THR A 38 -19.02 -3.03 -3.06
N VAL A 39 -19.69 -2.10 -3.75
CA VAL A 39 -19.17 -1.46 -4.96
C VAL A 39 -17.90 -0.63 -4.72
N ASN A 40 -17.65 -0.24 -3.48
CA ASN A 40 -16.55 0.65 -3.08
C ASN A 40 -15.81 0.17 -1.81
N ALA A 41 -15.88 -1.13 -1.54
CA ALA A 41 -15.14 -1.76 -0.46
C ALA A 41 -14.76 -3.19 -0.82
N ASP A 42 -13.50 -3.54 -0.55
CA ASP A 42 -12.91 -4.85 -0.81
C ASP A 42 -11.98 -5.29 0.32
N VAL A 43 -11.55 -6.54 0.23
CA VAL A 43 -10.52 -7.11 1.09
C VAL A 43 -9.33 -7.47 0.21
N GLY A 44 -8.14 -7.03 0.60
CA GLY A 44 -6.89 -7.30 -0.12
C GLY A 44 -5.79 -7.85 0.77
N TYR A 45 -4.81 -8.47 0.12
CA TYR A 45 -3.58 -8.95 0.72
C TYR A 45 -2.40 -8.12 0.21
N TYR A 46 -1.47 -7.80 1.11
CA TYR A 46 -0.24 -7.10 0.76
C TYR A 46 0.92 -7.60 1.61
N ALA A 47 2.03 -7.97 0.96
CA ALA A 47 3.27 -8.38 1.61
C ALA A 47 4.47 -7.58 1.10
N TRP A 48 5.38 -7.23 2.01
CA TRP A 48 6.55 -6.42 1.69
C TRP A 48 7.84 -6.89 2.34
N LYS A 49 8.95 -6.51 1.68
CA LYS A 49 10.31 -6.76 2.13
C LYS A 49 10.66 -5.83 3.28
N CYS A 50 11.28 -6.40 4.32
CA CYS A 50 11.91 -5.62 5.38
C CYS A 50 13.44 -5.69 5.25
N PRO A 51 14.16 -4.65 5.71
CA PRO A 51 15.63 -4.68 5.75
C PRO A 51 16.12 -5.88 6.56
N LYS A 52 17.11 -6.60 6.03
CA LYS A 52 17.70 -7.73 6.77
C LYS A 52 18.33 -7.23 8.08
N PRO A 53 18.29 -8.05 9.15
CA PRO A 53 17.81 -9.43 9.22
C PRO A 53 16.34 -9.57 9.65
N LEU A 54 15.51 -8.52 9.54
CA LEU A 54 14.10 -8.58 9.89
C LEU A 54 13.34 -9.55 8.99
N LYS A 55 12.34 -10.25 9.56
CA LYS A 55 11.37 -11.02 8.74
C LYS A 55 10.53 -10.08 7.87
N ASN A 56 10.10 -10.55 6.72
CA ASN A 56 9.15 -9.81 5.89
C ASN A 56 7.79 -9.72 6.58
N ARG A 57 6.97 -8.74 6.18
CA ARG A 57 5.63 -8.54 6.75
C ARG A 57 4.54 -8.76 5.71
N ASP A 58 3.39 -9.22 6.18
CA ASP A 58 2.15 -9.26 5.43
C ASP A 58 0.99 -8.60 6.19
N VAL A 59 -0.04 -8.17 5.47
CA VAL A 59 -1.31 -7.67 6.01
C VAL A 59 -2.47 -8.18 5.16
N ILE A 60 -3.62 -8.34 5.83
CA ILE A 60 -4.93 -8.48 5.19
C ILE A 60 -5.72 -7.24 5.61
N THR A 61 -6.20 -6.47 4.65
CA THR A 61 -6.92 -5.23 4.94
C THR A 61 -8.27 -5.20 4.26
N LEU A 62 -9.27 -4.67 4.97
CA LEU A 62 -10.49 -4.18 4.36
C LEU A 62 -10.20 -2.74 3.93
N ARG A 63 -10.38 -2.46 2.65
CA ARG A 63 -10.22 -1.15 2.05
C ARG A 63 -11.57 -0.63 1.58
N SER A 64 -11.79 0.67 1.75
CA SER A 64 -12.97 1.36 1.24
C SER A 64 -12.58 2.73 0.69
N TRP A 65 -13.28 3.17 -0.35
CA TRP A 65 -12.99 4.44 -1.03
C TRP A 65 -14.24 5.26 -1.31
N LEU A 66 -14.05 6.58 -1.37
CA LEU A 66 -15.12 7.54 -1.59
C LEU A 66 -14.60 8.76 -2.37
N PRO A 67 -15.06 8.98 -3.60
CA PRO A 67 -14.95 10.26 -4.29
C PRO A 67 -15.84 11.33 -3.63
N MET A 68 -15.34 12.55 -3.51
CA MET A 68 -16.00 13.68 -2.85
C MET A 68 -15.83 14.96 -3.70
N GLY A 69 -16.42 14.98 -4.89
CA GLY A 69 -16.22 16.06 -5.85
C GLY A 69 -14.84 15.98 -6.49
N SER A 70 -13.97 16.97 -6.25
CA SER A 70 -12.59 16.99 -6.73
C SER A 70 -11.60 16.20 -5.85
N ASP A 71 -12.06 15.74 -4.70
CA ASP A 71 -11.25 15.11 -3.68
C ASP A 71 -11.58 13.62 -3.57
N TYR A 72 -10.65 12.82 -3.05
CA TYR A 72 -10.81 11.38 -2.90
C TYR A 72 -10.30 10.93 -1.55
N ILE A 73 -11.02 9.99 -0.93
CA ILE A 73 -10.57 9.28 0.26
C ILE A 73 -10.44 7.80 -0.06
N ILE A 74 -9.34 7.20 0.38
CA ILE A 74 -9.15 5.74 0.43
C ILE A 74 -8.70 5.41 1.85
N MET A 75 -9.42 4.53 2.54
CA MET A 75 -9.09 4.09 3.90
C MET A 75 -8.99 2.58 3.94
N ASN A 76 -8.16 2.07 4.84
CA ASN A 76 -8.09 0.66 5.15
C ASN A 76 -7.73 0.41 6.61
N TYR A 77 -8.13 -0.76 7.10
CA TYR A 77 -7.71 -1.31 8.39
C TYR A 77 -7.63 -2.83 8.28
N SER A 78 -6.93 -3.46 9.22
CA SER A 78 -6.67 -4.89 9.16
C SER A 78 -7.87 -5.73 9.59
N VAL A 79 -8.11 -6.80 8.85
CA VAL A 79 -9.14 -7.80 9.16
C VAL A 79 -8.52 -9.20 9.11
N LYS A 80 -9.17 -10.15 9.78
CA LYS A 80 -8.87 -11.58 9.64
C LYS A 80 -9.77 -12.14 8.56
N HIS A 81 -9.16 -12.81 7.58
CA HIS A 81 -9.87 -13.62 6.60
C HIS A 81 -9.55 -15.10 6.87
N PRO A 82 -10.55 -16.00 7.03
CA PRO A 82 -10.35 -17.40 7.45
C PRO A 82 -9.37 -18.19 6.57
N LYS A 83 -9.36 -17.91 5.27
CA LYS A 83 -8.46 -18.56 4.28
C LYS A 83 -7.04 -18.00 4.24
N TYR A 84 -6.74 -16.90 4.95
CA TYR A 84 -5.43 -16.24 4.94
C TYR A 84 -4.88 -16.06 6.38
N PRO A 85 -4.68 -17.17 7.12
CA PRO A 85 -4.08 -17.13 8.46
C PRO A 85 -2.63 -16.60 8.41
N PRO A 86 -2.03 -16.19 9.55
CA PRO A 86 -0.62 -15.81 9.62
C PRO A 86 0.28 -16.91 9.05
N ARG A 87 1.29 -16.49 8.28
CA ARG A 87 2.28 -17.39 7.67
C ARG A 87 3.49 -17.55 8.60
N LYS A 88 4.19 -18.69 8.52
CA LYS A 88 5.37 -18.97 9.35
C LYS A 88 6.62 -18.19 8.92
N ASP A 89 6.72 -17.86 7.64
CA ASP A 89 7.86 -17.18 7.02
C ASP A 89 7.79 -15.65 7.08
N MET A 90 6.69 -15.10 7.59
CA MET A 90 6.44 -13.66 7.67
C MET A 90 5.85 -13.27 9.02
N VAL A 91 5.94 -11.98 9.35
CA VAL A 91 5.26 -11.39 10.51
C VAL A 91 3.94 -10.78 10.03
N ARG A 92 2.80 -11.19 10.59
CA ARG A 92 1.52 -10.51 10.34
C ARG A 92 1.53 -9.15 11.03
N ALA A 93 1.61 -8.09 10.26
CA ALA A 93 1.46 -6.73 10.76
C ALA A 93 -0.04 -6.37 10.89
N VAL A 94 -0.32 -5.27 11.58
CA VAL A 94 -1.67 -4.73 11.77
C VAL A 94 -1.70 -3.26 11.40
N SER A 95 -2.26 -2.94 10.25
CA SER A 95 -2.78 -1.59 9.95
C SER A 95 -3.99 -1.33 10.86
N ILE A 96 -3.81 -0.52 11.89
CA ILE A 96 -4.89 -0.08 12.79
C ILE A 96 -5.81 0.86 12.01
N GLN A 97 -5.20 1.86 11.36
CA GLN A 97 -5.87 2.74 10.41
C GLN A 97 -4.83 3.28 9.44
N THR A 98 -5.05 3.09 8.16
CA THR A 98 -4.26 3.73 7.10
C THR A 98 -5.18 4.37 6.08
N GLY A 99 -4.79 5.51 5.52
CA GLY A 99 -5.59 6.15 4.50
C GLY A 99 -4.88 7.27 3.75
N TYR A 100 -5.53 7.65 2.67
CA TYR A 100 -5.11 8.67 1.73
C TYR A 100 -6.25 9.66 1.56
N LEU A 101 -5.96 10.93 1.75
CA LEU A 101 -6.80 12.03 1.31
C LEU A 101 -6.10 12.72 0.14
N ILE A 102 -6.69 12.63 -1.04
CA ILE A 102 -6.27 13.34 -2.25
C ILE A 102 -7.16 14.55 -2.40
N GLN A 103 -6.56 15.74 -2.50
CA GLN A 103 -7.29 16.99 -2.68
C GLN A 103 -6.94 17.60 -4.03
N GLY A 104 -7.95 17.85 -4.86
CA GLY A 104 -7.77 18.45 -6.18
C GLY A 104 -7.38 19.92 -6.05
N LYS A 105 -6.31 20.34 -6.76
CA LYS A 105 -5.83 21.74 -6.79
C LYS A 105 -5.80 22.30 -8.22
N GLY A 106 -6.63 21.75 -9.11
CA GLY A 106 -6.70 22.07 -10.54
C GLY A 106 -6.35 20.88 -11.43
N ALA A 107 -6.40 21.08 -12.75
CA ALA A 107 -6.37 19.99 -13.73
C ALA A 107 -5.11 19.08 -13.70
N LYS A 108 -3.97 19.59 -13.23
CA LYS A 108 -2.70 18.84 -13.17
C LYS A 108 -2.00 18.92 -11.81
N ASN A 109 -2.75 19.33 -10.78
CA ASN A 109 -2.19 19.53 -9.45
C ASN A 109 -3.11 18.91 -8.40
N CYS A 110 -2.53 18.21 -7.44
CA CYS A 110 -3.22 17.75 -6.25
C CYS A 110 -2.31 17.80 -5.03
N SER A 111 -2.90 17.64 -3.84
CA SER A 111 -2.13 17.32 -2.64
C SER A 111 -2.57 16.00 -2.05
N LEU A 112 -1.60 15.27 -1.51
CA LEU A 112 -1.81 14.02 -0.82
C LEU A 112 -1.48 14.16 0.66
N THR A 113 -2.45 13.82 1.50
CA THR A 113 -2.27 13.56 2.91
C THR A 113 -2.32 12.05 3.13
N TYR A 114 -1.23 11.49 3.65
CA TYR A 114 -1.12 10.08 4.02
C TYR A 114 -1.13 9.97 5.53
N LEU A 115 -2.08 9.20 6.06
CA LEU A 115 -2.19 8.90 7.48
C LEU A 115 -2.04 7.40 7.68
N ALA A 116 -1.15 7.00 8.57
CA ALA A 116 -0.93 5.59 8.87
C ALA A 116 -0.59 5.39 10.34
N GLN A 117 -1.39 4.55 10.98
CA GLN A 117 -1.13 3.96 12.28
C GLN A 117 -1.05 2.45 12.07
N VAL A 118 0.18 1.93 12.08
CA VAL A 118 0.47 0.53 11.80
C VAL A 118 1.29 -0.02 12.95
N ASP A 119 0.86 -1.16 13.50
CA ASP A 119 1.69 -2.00 14.33
C ASP A 119 2.43 -3.00 13.42
N PRO A 120 3.74 -2.83 13.16
CA PRO A 120 4.50 -3.74 12.32
C PRO A 120 4.67 -5.13 12.94
N LYS A 121 4.25 -5.28 14.20
CA LYS A 121 4.44 -6.44 15.08
C LYS A 121 5.91 -6.87 15.20
N GLY A 122 6.10 -7.77 16.15
CA GLY A 122 7.41 -8.17 16.64
C GLY A 122 8.10 -7.10 17.47
N SER A 123 9.23 -7.45 18.05
CA SER A 123 10.04 -6.52 18.85
C SER A 123 11.08 -5.84 17.95
N LEU A 124 10.75 -4.68 17.37
CA LEU A 124 11.69 -4.00 16.47
C LEU A 124 12.95 -3.49 17.21
N PRO A 125 14.16 -3.67 16.65
CA PRO A 125 15.36 -3.04 17.16
C PRO A 125 15.28 -1.50 17.19
N LYS A 126 15.99 -0.88 18.14
CA LYS A 126 16.03 0.59 18.28
C LYS A 126 16.47 1.31 16.99
N TRP A 127 17.42 0.74 16.26
CA TRP A 127 17.92 1.32 15.00
C TRP A 127 16.81 1.37 13.92
N VAL A 128 15.90 0.40 13.91
CA VAL A 128 14.77 0.35 12.97
C VAL A 128 13.76 1.44 13.31
N VAL A 129 13.40 1.58 14.59
CA VAL A 129 12.46 2.61 15.06
C VAL A 129 12.98 4.02 14.72
N ASN A 130 14.29 4.24 14.89
CA ASN A 130 14.93 5.52 14.60
C ASN A 130 14.99 5.83 13.10
N LYS A 131 15.19 4.83 12.22
CA LYS A 131 15.25 5.03 10.76
C LYS A 131 13.88 5.09 10.08
N SER A 132 12.89 4.34 10.57
CA SER A 132 11.61 4.15 9.89
C SER A 132 10.78 5.44 9.81
N SER A 133 10.73 6.19 10.91
CA SER A 133 9.97 7.44 11.02
C SER A 133 10.56 8.60 10.19
N GLN A 134 11.89 8.64 10.01
CA GLN A 134 12.56 9.77 9.35
C GLN A 134 12.71 9.62 7.83
N PHE A 135 12.85 8.39 7.31
CA PHE A 135 13.28 8.21 5.92
C PHE A 135 12.30 7.43 5.03
N LEU A 136 11.47 6.54 5.59
CA LEU A 136 10.65 5.65 4.78
C LEU A 136 9.43 6.35 4.20
N ALA A 137 8.72 7.15 4.99
CA ALA A 137 7.51 7.84 4.52
C ALA A 137 7.81 8.86 3.40
N PRO A 138 8.78 9.80 3.53
CA PRO A 138 9.06 10.75 2.45
C PRO A 138 9.54 10.07 1.16
N LYS A 139 10.38 9.02 1.27
CA LYS A 139 10.89 8.28 0.11
C LYS A 139 9.78 7.51 -0.61
N ALA A 140 8.89 6.86 0.14
CA ALA A 140 7.72 6.17 -0.42
C ALA A 140 6.79 7.15 -1.16
N MET A 141 6.51 8.30 -0.54
CA MET A 141 5.67 9.34 -1.13
C MET A 141 6.28 9.90 -2.43
N LYS A 142 7.60 10.12 -2.46
CA LYS A 142 8.32 10.55 -3.68
C LYS A 142 8.29 9.50 -4.79
N LYS A 143 8.43 8.21 -4.46
CA LYS A 143 8.32 7.10 -5.43
C LYS A 143 6.93 7.02 -6.05
N MET A 144 5.90 7.12 -5.22
CA MET A 144 4.51 7.15 -5.68
C MET A 144 4.24 8.36 -6.59
N TYR A 145 4.74 9.55 -6.22
CA TYR A 145 4.64 10.72 -7.09
C TYR A 145 5.30 10.49 -8.46
N LYS A 146 6.53 9.94 -8.50
CA LYS A 146 7.18 9.54 -9.76
C LYS A 146 6.34 8.52 -10.54
N ALA A 147 5.64 7.62 -9.85
CA ALA A 147 4.74 6.65 -10.47
C ALA A 147 3.52 7.32 -11.12
N CYS A 148 2.94 8.35 -10.50
CA CYS A 148 1.86 9.14 -11.09
C CYS A 148 2.25 9.76 -12.42
N VAL A 149 3.45 10.35 -12.53
CA VAL A 149 3.94 10.96 -13.77
C VAL A 149 4.04 9.92 -14.90
N LYS A 150 4.46 8.69 -14.57
CA LYS A 150 4.64 7.59 -15.54
C LYS A 150 3.37 6.77 -15.81
N TYR A 151 2.32 6.97 -15.02
CA TYR A 151 1.14 6.10 -15.05
C TYR A 151 0.33 6.19 -16.35
N PRO A 152 0.04 7.38 -16.92
CA PRO A 152 -0.75 7.47 -18.15
C PRO A 152 -0.15 6.65 -19.31
N ASP A 153 1.15 6.79 -19.55
CA ASP A 153 1.88 6.07 -20.61
C ASP A 153 1.92 4.56 -20.36
N TRP A 154 2.06 4.17 -19.09
CA TRP A 154 2.03 2.75 -18.72
C TRP A 154 0.61 2.18 -18.92
N LYS A 155 -0.42 2.84 -18.39
CA LYS A 155 -1.80 2.34 -18.40
C LYS A 155 -2.35 2.24 -19.83
N GLN A 156 -1.93 3.13 -20.73
CA GLN A 156 -2.26 3.05 -22.16
C GLN A 156 -1.86 1.72 -22.80
N LYS A 157 -0.81 1.07 -22.27
CA LYS A 157 -0.29 -0.21 -22.77
C LYS A 157 -0.81 -1.42 -21.99
N HIS A 158 -1.57 -1.22 -20.91
CA HIS A 158 -2.01 -2.26 -19.97
C HIS A 158 -3.51 -2.12 -19.67
N ASN A 159 -4.34 -2.46 -20.66
CA ASN A 159 -5.80 -2.39 -20.58
C ASN A 159 -6.31 -1.02 -20.09
N PRO A 160 -6.17 0.05 -20.88
CA PRO A 160 -6.45 1.43 -20.44
C PRO A 160 -7.87 1.66 -19.91
N HIS A 161 -8.83 0.89 -20.42
CA HIS A 161 -10.24 0.98 -20.05
C HIS A 161 -10.60 0.13 -18.83
N PHE A 162 -9.69 -0.74 -18.36
CA PHE A 162 -9.91 -1.58 -17.20
C PHE A 162 -9.50 -0.83 -15.92
N LYS A 163 -10.51 -0.23 -15.26
CA LYS A 163 -10.41 0.55 -14.03
C LYS A 163 -11.58 0.20 -13.11
N PRO A 164 -11.61 -1.00 -12.52
CA PRO A 164 -12.76 -1.49 -11.73
C PRO A 164 -13.08 -0.65 -10.49
N TRP A 165 -12.15 0.18 -10.02
CA TRP A 165 -12.36 1.16 -8.94
C TRP A 165 -13.17 2.40 -9.38
N LEU A 166 -13.24 2.68 -10.69
CA LEU A 166 -14.12 3.71 -11.29
C LEU A 166 -15.41 3.10 -11.87
N TYR A 167 -15.31 1.87 -12.38
CA TYR A 167 -16.36 1.14 -13.09
C TYR A 167 -16.61 -0.21 -12.41
N PRO A 168 -17.38 -0.25 -11.31
CA PRO A 168 -17.52 -1.45 -10.46
C PRO A 168 -18.06 -2.69 -11.19
N GLU A 169 -18.78 -2.51 -12.30
CA GLU A 169 -19.26 -3.59 -13.17
C GLU A 169 -18.11 -4.38 -13.83
N GLN A 170 -16.92 -3.79 -13.94
CA GLN A 170 -15.73 -4.46 -14.43
C GLN A 170 -15.10 -5.40 -13.38
N ASN A 171 -15.49 -5.29 -12.11
CA ASN A 171 -14.81 -5.94 -11.00
C ASN A 171 -15.08 -7.47 -10.97
N PRO A 172 -14.08 -8.32 -11.29
CA PRO A 172 -14.25 -9.76 -11.39
C PRO A 172 -14.21 -10.49 -10.04
N LEU A 173 -13.98 -9.76 -8.94
CA LEU A 173 -13.81 -10.36 -7.62
C LEU A 173 -15.09 -11.02 -7.13
N PRO A 174 -14.97 -12.15 -6.41
CA PRO A 174 -16.11 -12.76 -5.73
C PRO A 174 -16.63 -11.84 -4.62
N SER A 175 -17.93 -11.91 -4.36
CA SER A 175 -18.53 -11.22 -3.21
C SER A 175 -18.18 -11.95 -1.90
N LEU A 176 -17.90 -11.18 -0.85
CA LEU A 176 -17.65 -11.66 0.50
C LEU A 176 -18.77 -11.20 1.43
N ALA A 177 -19.16 -12.04 2.39
CA ALA A 177 -20.02 -11.60 3.47
C ALA A 177 -19.17 -10.92 4.55
N LEU A 178 -19.62 -9.79 5.08
CA LEU A 178 -18.92 -9.10 6.17
C LEU A 178 -18.78 -10.00 7.42
N SER A 179 -19.73 -10.90 7.65
CA SER A 179 -19.72 -11.89 8.72
C SER A 179 -18.59 -12.93 8.61
N ASP A 180 -18.00 -13.10 7.43
CA ASP A 180 -16.87 -14.02 7.23
C ASP A 180 -15.55 -13.41 7.71
N LEU A 181 -15.56 -12.10 8.01
CA LEU A 181 -14.40 -11.35 8.47
C LEU A 181 -14.50 -11.09 9.97
N SER A 182 -13.35 -10.96 10.63
CA SER A 182 -13.28 -10.49 12.02
C SER A 182 -12.21 -9.42 12.18
N ILE A 183 -12.32 -8.61 13.22
CA ILE A 183 -11.37 -7.54 13.50
C ILE A 183 -9.99 -8.13 13.82
N GLN A 184 -8.95 -7.59 13.20
CA GLN A 184 -7.58 -7.94 13.53
C GLN A 184 -7.09 -7.05 14.68
N HIS A 185 -7.16 -7.56 15.91
CA HIS A 185 -6.53 -6.91 17.06
C HIS A 185 -5.04 -7.26 17.13
N ALA A 186 -4.19 -6.27 17.41
CA ALA A 186 -2.74 -6.43 17.43
C ALA A 186 -2.25 -7.31 18.59
N ASP A 187 -2.89 -7.23 19.75
CA ASP A 187 -2.64 -8.07 20.93
C ASP A 187 -2.94 -9.56 20.71
N SER A 188 -3.85 -9.89 19.79
CA SER A 188 -4.24 -11.29 19.48
C SER A 188 -3.24 -12.05 18.60
N LEU A 189 -2.18 -11.40 18.12
CA LEU A 189 -1.14 -12.02 17.29
C LEU A 189 0.09 -12.38 18.11
N GLU A 190 0.75 -13.49 17.73
CA GLU A 190 2.02 -13.90 18.31
C GLU A 190 3.06 -12.77 18.21
N ASN A 191 3.78 -12.52 19.31
CA ASN A 191 4.87 -11.56 19.34
C ASN A 191 6.18 -12.26 18.97
N ILE A 192 6.75 -11.89 17.83
CA ILE A 192 8.06 -12.39 17.38
C ILE A 192 9.15 -11.44 17.89
N ASP A 193 9.98 -11.88 18.82
CA ASP A 193 11.06 -11.04 19.35
C ASP A 193 12.20 -10.89 18.34
N GLU A 194 12.35 -9.69 17.79
CA GLU A 194 13.39 -9.30 16.85
C GLU A 194 14.37 -8.27 17.48
N SER A 195 14.28 -8.00 18.79
CA SER A 195 14.92 -6.84 19.41
C SER A 195 16.44 -6.92 19.47
N SER A 196 16.97 -8.15 19.48
CA SER A 196 18.39 -8.48 19.52
C SER A 196 19.07 -8.44 18.16
N LEU A 197 18.33 -8.19 17.07
CA LEU A 197 18.87 -8.18 15.72
C LEU A 197 19.77 -6.95 15.47
N ALA A 198 21.04 -7.22 15.20
CA ALA A 198 22.02 -6.21 14.84
C ALA A 198 21.77 -5.67 13.42
N GLU A 199 22.02 -4.38 13.23
CA GLU A 199 22.02 -3.77 11.90
C GLU A 199 23.13 -4.40 11.05
N THR A 200 22.76 -5.02 9.93
CA THR A 200 23.73 -5.44 8.93
C THR A 200 23.86 -4.32 7.90
N LYS A 201 25.10 -4.01 7.47
CA LYS A 201 25.32 -3.12 6.33
C LYS A 201 24.79 -3.82 5.09
N GLU A 202 23.56 -3.52 4.69
CA GLU A 202 23.11 -3.87 3.34
C GLU A 202 23.99 -3.11 2.35
N GLU A 203 24.62 -3.84 1.41
CA GLU A 203 25.13 -3.26 0.18
C GLU A 203 24.02 -2.39 -0.40
N ARG A 204 24.34 -1.13 -0.71
CA ARG A 204 23.39 -0.23 -1.33
C ARG A 204 22.77 -0.98 -2.52
N ALA A 205 21.46 -1.23 -2.46
CA ALA A 205 20.69 -1.48 -3.65
C ALA A 205 20.66 -0.16 -4.45
N GLU A 206 21.78 0.16 -5.09
CA GLU A 206 21.89 1.07 -6.22
C GLU A 206 21.18 0.38 -7.39
N GLY A 207 19.85 0.40 -7.34
CA GLY A 207 19.05 0.31 -8.55
C GLY A 207 19.20 1.64 -9.28
N SER A 208 20.16 1.66 -10.21
CA SER A 208 20.41 2.66 -11.24
C SER A 208 19.27 3.66 -11.48
N ASP A 209 19.34 4.83 -10.84
CA ASP A 209 18.78 6.07 -11.38
C ASP A 209 19.91 6.67 -12.23
N GLU A 210 20.01 6.28 -13.51
CA GLU A 210 20.65 7.05 -14.60
C GLU A 210 20.42 6.36 -15.95
N ASP A 211 19.17 6.34 -16.42
CA ASP A 211 18.94 6.52 -17.86
C ASP A 211 18.92 8.03 -18.09
N SER A 212 20.10 8.54 -18.46
CA SER A 212 20.32 9.91 -18.90
C SER A 212 19.44 10.20 -20.10
N VAL A 213 18.45 11.08 -19.91
CA VAL A 213 17.75 11.72 -21.01
C VAL A 213 18.68 12.77 -21.59
N ASN A 214 19.24 12.48 -22.76
CA ASN A 214 19.47 13.49 -23.78
C ASN A 214 18.21 13.62 -24.63
#